data_AF-A0A1I2LBY4-F1
#
_entry.id   AF-A0A1I2LBY4-F1
#
_cell.length_a   1.000
_cell.length_b   1.000
_cell.length_c   1.000
_cell.angle_alpha   90.00
_cell.angle_beta   90.00
_cell.angle_gamma   90.00
#
_symmetry.space_group_name_H-M   'P 1'
#
loop_
_entity.id
_entity.type
_entity.pdbx_description
1 polymer ?
#
loop_
_entity_poly.entity_id
_entity_poly.type
_entity_poly.pdbx_seq_one_letter_code
_entity_poly.pdbx_strand_id
1 'polypeptide(L)'
;MPKKWLLRQNNKDLSRDRIWVWSLPAWVVSIPGRGNINVCPSAGVCARLCYARTGTYRFSNVRAAHLRNLELTFDLPLFEQCMRAELQHPRYHNGHVRLHDAGDFYSREYALAWLRIARSAPQVHLYAYTKEVALFKDLPPGSLPPNLDIVFSFGGRDDHRIEPGDRAADVFHNRQAIDAAGYFDQAASDLLAVTGPPRVGMAANNIPHLLKQQGPHSFRQLQAEQDRQHAARLVRARQRARRSADSA
;
A
#
# COMPACT_ATOMS: atom_id res chain seq x y z
N MET A 1 27.03 5.43 -4.20
CA MET A 1 27.04 4.13 -3.48
C MET A 1 25.77 4.04 -2.66
N PRO A 2 24.94 2.99 -2.81
CA PRO A 2 23.78 2.80 -1.96
C PRO A 2 24.20 2.68 -0.49
N LYS A 3 23.28 3.03 0.43
CA LYS A 3 23.48 2.84 1.87
C LYS A 3 23.80 1.35 2.14
N LYS A 4 24.59 1.06 3.18
CA LYS A 4 24.96 -0.34 3.53
C LYS A 4 23.75 -1.28 3.65
N TRP A 5 22.61 -0.75 4.11
CA TRP A 5 21.34 -1.46 4.19
C TRP A 5 20.22 -0.57 3.65
N LEU A 6 19.48 -1.10 2.69
CA LEU A 6 18.26 -0.56 2.11
C LEU A 6 17.05 -0.81 3.02
N LEU A 7 16.98 -2.01 3.60
CA LEU A 7 15.90 -2.41 4.49
C LEU A 7 16.15 -1.94 5.92
N ARG A 8 15.10 -1.43 6.56
CA ARG A 8 15.14 -0.93 7.94
C ARG A 8 14.22 -1.72 8.84
N GLN A 9 14.57 -1.81 10.11
CA GLN A 9 13.57 -2.12 11.14
C GLN A 9 12.89 -0.81 11.54
N ASN A 10 11.55 -0.79 11.54
CA ASN A 10 10.80 0.46 11.68
C ASN A 10 10.51 0.82 13.14
N ASN A 11 9.95 -0.13 13.89
CA ASN A 11 9.55 0.03 15.28
C ASN A 11 9.79 -1.28 16.05
N LYS A 12 9.58 -1.27 17.38
CA LYS A 12 9.86 -2.42 18.25
C LYS A 12 8.99 -3.64 17.92
N ASP A 13 7.74 -3.42 17.53
CA ASP A 13 6.79 -4.50 17.22
C ASP A 13 7.22 -5.26 15.96
N LEU A 14 7.58 -4.54 14.89
CA LEU A 14 8.13 -5.14 13.68
C LEU A 14 9.48 -5.82 13.93
N SER A 15 10.35 -5.19 14.73
CA SER A 15 11.64 -5.79 15.09
C SER A 15 11.49 -7.11 15.84
N ARG A 16 10.54 -7.20 16.78
CA ARG A 16 10.23 -8.42 17.54
C ARG A 16 9.90 -9.58 16.62
N ASP A 17 9.12 -9.30 15.57
CA ASP A 17 8.64 -10.31 14.63
C ASP A 17 9.59 -10.51 13.43
N ARG A 18 10.83 -10.00 13.52
CA ARG A 18 11.85 -10.06 12.45
C ARG A 18 11.34 -9.51 11.11
N ILE A 19 10.57 -8.42 11.16
CA ILE A 19 10.06 -7.71 9.99
C ILE A 19 10.97 -6.52 9.67
N TRP A 20 11.58 -6.55 8.48
CA TRP A 20 12.19 -5.39 7.86
C TRP A 20 11.23 -4.71 6.91
N VAL A 21 11.47 -3.44 6.62
CA VAL A 21 10.57 -2.59 5.86
C VAL A 21 11.31 -1.94 4.70
N TRP A 22 10.69 -2.02 3.52
CA TRP A 22 11.03 -1.18 2.37
C TRP A 22 9.94 -0.12 2.17
N SER A 23 10.27 1.16 2.38
CA SER A 23 9.32 2.26 2.22
C SER A 23 9.64 3.11 1.01
N LEU A 24 8.58 3.61 0.38
CA LEU A 24 8.61 4.72 -0.57
C LEU A 24 7.93 5.95 0.06
N PRO A 25 8.01 7.15 -0.54
CA PRO A 25 7.22 8.28 -0.05
C PRO A 25 5.75 8.08 -0.42
N ALA A 26 4.85 8.61 0.40
CA ALA A 26 3.41 8.47 0.16
C ALA A 26 2.89 9.45 -0.90
N TRP A 27 2.03 8.93 -1.79
CA TRP A 27 1.25 9.68 -2.77
C TRP A 27 2.11 10.42 -3.81
N VAL A 28 1.77 11.67 -4.14
CA VAL A 28 2.49 12.43 -5.16
C VAL A 28 3.66 13.18 -4.53
N VAL A 29 4.85 12.99 -5.09
CA VAL A 29 6.07 13.73 -4.72
C VAL A 29 6.69 14.42 -5.92
N SER A 30 7.33 15.55 -5.67
CA SER A 30 8.13 16.25 -6.68
C SER A 30 9.58 15.77 -6.61
N ILE A 31 10.13 15.41 -7.76
CA ILE A 31 11.52 14.99 -7.93
C ILE A 31 12.23 16.00 -8.84
N PRO A 32 13.32 16.63 -8.38
CA PRO A 32 14.11 17.52 -9.20
C PRO A 32 14.50 16.86 -10.54
N GLY A 33 14.25 17.55 -11.65
CA GLY A 33 14.55 17.07 -13.00
C GLY A 33 13.62 15.99 -13.56
N ARG A 34 12.68 15.43 -12.77
CA ARG A 34 11.69 14.43 -13.23
C ARG A 34 10.23 14.87 -13.07
N GLY A 35 9.98 15.94 -12.32
CA GLY A 35 8.63 16.46 -12.09
C GLY A 35 7.88 15.69 -11.01
N ASN A 36 6.55 15.67 -11.11
CA ASN A 36 5.69 15.03 -10.12
C ASN A 36 5.52 13.55 -10.43
N ILE A 37 5.79 12.69 -9.45
CA ILE A 37 5.63 11.24 -9.54
C ILE A 37 4.53 10.82 -8.56
N ASN A 38 3.53 10.11 -9.07
CA ASN A 38 2.49 9.52 -8.23
C ASN A 38 2.93 8.13 -7.77
N VAL A 39 3.28 8.02 -6.48
CA VAL A 39 3.77 6.78 -5.87
C VAL A 39 2.64 5.90 -5.33
N CYS A 40 1.39 6.40 -5.35
CA CYS A 40 0.19 5.64 -5.00
C CYS A 40 -0.89 5.85 -6.08
N PRO A 41 -0.73 5.28 -7.28
CA PRO A 41 -1.61 5.55 -8.42
C PRO A 41 -3.08 5.21 -8.15
N SER A 42 -3.34 4.11 -7.43
CA SER A 42 -4.67 3.66 -7.10
C SER A 42 -5.21 4.24 -5.78
N ALA A 43 -4.56 5.27 -5.22
CA ALA A 43 -5.07 5.94 -4.04
C ALA A 43 -6.43 6.61 -4.29
N GLY A 44 -7.42 6.24 -3.47
CA GLY A 44 -8.74 6.83 -3.40
C GLY A 44 -8.88 7.73 -2.17
N VAL A 45 -9.83 7.44 -1.29
CA VAL A 45 -10.01 8.16 -0.01
C VAL A 45 -8.74 8.14 0.85
N CYS A 46 -7.90 7.12 0.70
CA CYS A 46 -6.64 7.03 1.43
C CYS A 46 -5.68 8.18 1.11
N ALA A 47 -5.74 8.81 -0.07
CA ALA A 47 -4.89 9.97 -0.39
C ALA A 47 -5.12 11.13 0.59
N ARG A 48 -6.36 11.27 1.08
CA ARG A 48 -6.80 12.29 2.03
C ARG A 48 -6.66 11.87 3.49
N LEU A 49 -6.59 10.57 3.77
CA LEU A 49 -6.52 9.99 5.12
C LEU A 49 -5.18 9.30 5.41
N CYS A 50 -4.16 9.53 4.58
CA CYS A 50 -2.88 8.84 4.67
C CYS A 50 -2.08 9.28 5.90
N TYR A 51 -1.91 8.37 6.86
CA TYR A 51 -1.08 8.62 8.05
C TYR A 51 0.37 8.94 7.68
N ALA A 52 0.92 8.34 6.63
CA ALA A 52 2.29 8.54 6.16
C ALA A 52 2.54 9.91 5.52
N ARG A 53 1.51 10.77 5.43
CA ARG A 53 1.64 12.19 5.08
C ARG A 53 1.67 13.11 6.30
N THR A 54 1.76 12.54 7.50
CA THR A 54 1.70 13.26 8.78
C THR A 54 2.82 12.80 9.73
N GLY A 55 2.99 13.51 10.86
CA GLY A 55 3.89 13.08 11.95
C GLY A 55 5.33 12.83 11.51
N THR A 56 5.92 11.76 12.04
CA THR A 56 7.33 11.38 11.84
C THR A 56 7.70 11.13 10.37
N TYR A 57 6.74 10.75 9.52
CA TYR A 57 6.97 10.60 8.09
C TYR A 57 7.32 11.92 7.39
N ARG A 58 7.03 13.07 8.02
CA ARG A 58 7.41 14.40 7.51
C ARG A 58 8.80 14.86 7.95
N PHE A 59 9.45 14.14 8.86
CA PHE A 59 10.80 14.51 9.30
C PHE A 59 11.76 14.45 8.11
N SER A 60 12.65 15.45 8.01
CA SER A 60 13.50 15.66 6.83
C SER A 60 14.36 14.44 6.51
N ASN A 61 14.93 13.80 7.53
CA ASN A 61 15.73 12.58 7.40
C ASN A 61 14.91 11.37 6.92
N VAL A 62 13.67 11.21 7.41
CA VAL A 62 12.74 10.13 7.00
C VAL A 62 12.29 10.35 5.55
N ARG A 63 11.84 11.57 5.24
CA ARG A 63 11.46 11.94 3.88
C ARG A 63 12.61 11.76 2.89
N ALA A 64 13.81 12.20 3.25
CA ALA A 64 14.99 12.03 2.42
C ALA A 64 15.34 10.54 2.22
N ALA A 65 15.13 9.69 3.23
CA ALA A 65 15.31 8.25 3.08
C ALA A 65 14.32 7.63 2.09
N HIS A 66 13.05 8.00 2.18
CA HIS A 66 12.02 7.49 1.28
C HIS A 66 12.24 7.99 -0.16
N LEU A 67 12.63 9.26 -0.33
CA LEU A 67 12.98 9.82 -1.64
C LEU A 67 14.18 9.10 -2.26
N ARG A 68 15.24 8.81 -1.49
CA ARG A 68 16.37 8.01 -1.98
C ARG A 68 15.96 6.60 -2.40
N ASN A 69 15.04 5.97 -1.68
CA ASN A 69 14.51 4.66 -2.05
C ASN A 69 13.76 4.72 -3.38
N LEU A 70 12.91 5.74 -3.58
CA LEU A 70 12.21 5.97 -4.84
C LEU A 70 13.17 6.28 -5.99
N GLU A 71 14.22 7.07 -5.75
CA GLU A 71 15.23 7.38 -6.76
C GLU A 71 15.99 6.12 -7.21
N LEU A 72 16.26 5.19 -6.29
CA LEU A 72 16.88 3.91 -6.63
C LEU A 72 16.00 3.09 -7.58
N THR A 73 14.67 3.15 -7.45
CA THR A 73 13.75 2.38 -8.32
C THR A 73 13.60 2.98 -9.72
N PHE A 74 14.19 4.14 -10.02
CA PHE A 74 14.25 4.66 -11.39
C PHE A 74 15.23 3.89 -12.27
N ASP A 75 16.18 3.17 -11.67
CA ASP A 75 17.03 2.18 -12.34
C ASP A 75 16.68 0.80 -11.78
N LEU A 76 15.66 0.16 -12.38
CA LEU A 76 15.17 -1.14 -11.91
C LEU A 76 16.24 -2.24 -11.92
N PRO A 77 17.10 -2.38 -12.95
CA PRO A 77 18.22 -3.31 -12.90
C PRO A 77 19.14 -3.12 -11.70
N LEU A 78 19.55 -1.87 -11.42
CA LEU A 78 20.38 -1.56 -10.27
C LEU A 78 19.65 -1.83 -8.95
N PHE A 79 18.39 -1.42 -8.84
CA PHE A 79 17.54 -1.67 -7.69
C PHE A 79 17.42 -3.16 -7.38
N GLU A 80 17.13 -3.98 -8.40
CA GLU A 80 17.07 -5.43 -8.27
C GLU A 80 18.41 -6.00 -7.81
N GLN A 81 19.52 -5.61 -8.45
CA GLN A 81 20.85 -6.06 -8.06
C GLN A 81 21.13 -5.76 -6.58
N CYS A 82 20.90 -4.52 -6.13
CA CYS A 82 21.15 -4.12 -4.76
C CYS A 82 20.25 -4.85 -3.75
N MET A 83 18.95 -4.95 -4.03
CA MET A 83 18.01 -5.62 -3.11
C MET A 83 18.26 -7.12 -3.04
N ARG A 84 18.60 -7.77 -4.16
CA ARG A 84 18.96 -9.20 -4.19
C ARG A 84 20.22 -9.48 -3.38
N ALA A 85 21.26 -8.66 -3.56
CA ALA A 85 22.49 -8.77 -2.77
C ALA A 85 22.23 -8.56 -1.28
N GLU A 86 21.34 -7.62 -0.92
CA GLU A 86 20.97 -7.40 0.46
C GLU A 86 20.25 -8.61 1.08
N LEU A 87 19.24 -9.15 0.40
CA LEU A 87 18.43 -10.28 0.90
C LEU A 87 19.21 -11.59 1.03
N GLN A 88 20.35 -11.72 0.37
CA GLN A 88 21.28 -12.85 0.56
C GLN A 88 22.01 -12.82 1.91
N HIS A 89 22.00 -11.69 2.62
CA HIS A 89 22.69 -11.59 3.90
C HIS A 89 21.98 -12.44 4.98
N PRO A 90 22.71 -13.25 5.78
CA PRO A 90 22.12 -14.18 6.75
C PRO A 90 21.15 -13.56 7.77
N ARG A 91 21.29 -12.27 8.04
CA ARG A 91 20.39 -11.53 8.94
C ARG A 91 18.92 -11.64 8.53
N TYR A 92 18.63 -11.75 7.24
CA TYR A 92 17.28 -11.76 6.67
C TYR A 92 16.68 -13.16 6.58
N HIS A 93 17.49 -14.21 6.71
CA HIS A 93 17.02 -15.58 6.63
C HIS A 93 15.96 -15.86 7.69
N ASN A 94 14.90 -16.57 7.29
CA ASN A 94 13.76 -16.92 8.13
C ASN A 94 13.14 -15.68 8.81
N GLY A 95 13.12 -14.56 8.11
CA GLY A 95 12.38 -13.39 8.55
C GLY A 95 11.59 -12.78 7.40
N HIS A 96 11.05 -11.59 7.66
CA HIS A 96 9.99 -11.03 6.83
C HIS A 96 10.36 -9.67 6.28
N VAL A 97 9.93 -9.35 5.05
CA VAL A 97 10.00 -8.00 4.52
C VAL A 97 8.62 -7.49 4.19
N ARG A 98 8.18 -6.48 4.95
CA ARG A 98 7.02 -5.68 4.60
C ARG A 98 7.40 -4.71 3.50
N LEU A 99 6.82 -4.92 2.33
CA LEU A 99 6.85 -3.97 1.24
C LEU A 99 5.84 -2.86 1.54
N HIS A 100 6.33 -1.64 1.56
CA HIS A 100 5.58 -0.39 1.68
C HIS A 100 4.82 -0.26 3.01
N ASP A 101 5.45 0.36 4.02
CA ASP A 101 4.71 1.04 5.09
C ASP A 101 4.29 2.47 4.68
N ALA A 102 4.79 2.96 3.54
CA ALA A 102 4.29 4.11 2.80
C ALA A 102 4.62 3.97 1.31
N GLY A 103 3.90 4.70 0.47
CA GLY A 103 3.91 4.49 -0.98
C GLY A 103 3.14 3.23 -1.38
N ASP A 104 3.19 2.87 -2.66
CA ASP A 104 2.61 1.64 -3.20
C ASP A 104 3.39 1.20 -4.46
N PHE A 105 2.93 0.16 -5.15
CA PHE A 105 3.46 -0.27 -6.44
C PHE A 105 3.14 0.73 -7.55
N TYR A 106 3.97 1.77 -7.69
CA TYR A 106 3.68 2.90 -8.57
C TYR A 106 3.76 2.62 -10.08
N SER A 107 4.28 1.45 -10.48
CA SER A 107 4.25 0.98 -11.87
C SER A 107 4.26 -0.54 -11.96
N ARG A 108 3.81 -1.07 -13.10
CA ARG A 108 3.83 -2.50 -13.39
C ARG A 108 5.25 -3.07 -13.39
N GLU A 109 6.20 -2.34 -13.97
CA GLU A 109 7.60 -2.74 -14.05
C GLU A 109 8.23 -2.86 -12.67
N TYR A 110 7.90 -1.92 -11.76
CA TYR A 110 8.35 -1.96 -10.37
C TYR A 110 7.73 -3.12 -9.58
N ALA A 111 6.44 -3.43 -9.79
CA ALA A 111 5.83 -4.63 -9.21
C ALA A 111 6.50 -5.93 -9.72
N LEU A 112 6.77 -6.02 -11.02
CA LEU A 112 7.46 -7.17 -11.61
C LEU A 112 8.91 -7.32 -11.11
N ALA A 113 9.60 -6.21 -10.84
CA ALA A 113 10.91 -6.23 -10.20
C ALA A 113 10.85 -6.89 -8.81
N TRP A 114 9.84 -6.56 -8.00
CA TRP A 114 9.62 -7.22 -6.72
C TRP A 114 9.33 -8.71 -6.83
N LEU A 115 8.58 -9.15 -7.85
CA LEU A 115 8.38 -10.59 -8.10
C LEU A 115 9.71 -11.30 -8.39
N ARG A 116 10.60 -10.68 -9.19
CA ARG A 116 11.93 -11.23 -9.48
C ARG A 116 12.83 -11.27 -8.24
N ILE A 117 12.81 -10.21 -7.43
CA ILE A 117 13.55 -10.12 -6.17
C ILE A 117 13.10 -11.24 -5.21
N ALA A 118 11.79 -11.39 -4.99
CA ALA A 118 11.23 -12.41 -4.11
C ALA A 118 11.67 -13.83 -4.52
N ARG A 119 11.58 -14.18 -5.81
CA ARG A 119 12.02 -15.50 -6.31
C ARG A 119 13.49 -15.79 -6.04
N SER A 120 14.33 -14.76 -5.97
CA SER A 120 15.77 -14.93 -5.76
C SER A 120 16.17 -15.06 -4.29
N ALA A 121 15.23 -14.87 -3.36
CA ALA A 121 15.43 -14.95 -1.93
C ALA A 121 14.36 -15.84 -1.26
N PRO A 122 14.24 -17.13 -1.63
CA PRO A 122 13.18 -18.02 -1.14
C PRO A 122 13.22 -18.24 0.39
N GLN A 123 14.34 -17.95 1.05
CA GLN A 123 14.53 -18.03 2.50
C GLN A 123 14.01 -16.80 3.27
N VAL A 124 13.48 -15.80 2.57
CA VAL A 124 12.89 -14.59 3.15
C VAL A 124 11.45 -14.49 2.68
N HIS A 125 10.53 -14.23 3.60
CA HIS A 125 9.11 -14.07 3.27
C HIS A 125 8.76 -12.60 3.07
N LEU A 126 8.20 -12.25 1.93
CA LEU A 126 7.81 -10.89 1.60
C LEU A 126 6.29 -10.76 1.70
N TYR A 127 5.81 -9.58 2.08
CA TYR A 127 4.39 -9.29 2.00
C TYR A 127 4.12 -7.80 1.78
N ALA A 128 2.99 -7.48 1.17
CA ALA A 128 2.60 -6.11 0.89
C ALA A 128 1.11 -5.87 1.18
N TYR A 129 0.80 -4.71 1.74
CA TYR A 129 -0.55 -4.14 1.64
C TYR A 129 -0.57 -3.26 0.40
N THR A 130 -1.53 -3.46 -0.51
CA THR A 130 -1.59 -2.67 -1.75
C THR A 130 -2.99 -2.29 -2.16
N LYS A 131 -3.13 -1.12 -2.76
CA LYS A 131 -4.34 -0.64 -3.45
C LYS A 131 -4.29 -0.89 -4.95
N GLU A 132 -3.18 -1.39 -5.47
CA GLU A 132 -3.00 -1.72 -6.89
C GLU A 132 -3.67 -3.07 -7.21
N VAL A 133 -4.96 -3.19 -6.86
CA VAL A 133 -5.77 -4.41 -7.02
C VAL A 133 -5.80 -4.82 -8.48
N ALA A 134 -6.01 -3.85 -9.38
CA ALA A 134 -6.03 -4.09 -10.80
C ALA A 134 -4.73 -4.71 -11.30
N LEU A 135 -3.60 -4.10 -10.94
CA LEU A 135 -2.28 -4.55 -11.36
C LEU A 135 -2.05 -6.03 -11.04
N PHE A 136 -2.34 -6.46 -9.80
CA PHE A 136 -2.09 -7.83 -9.37
C PHE A 136 -3.12 -8.83 -9.89
N LYS A 137 -4.41 -8.44 -10.00
CA LYS A 137 -5.44 -9.31 -10.58
C LYS A 137 -5.25 -9.52 -12.09
N ASP A 138 -4.61 -8.58 -12.78
CA ASP A 138 -4.31 -8.66 -14.21
C ASP A 138 -2.98 -9.37 -14.51
N LEU A 139 -2.27 -9.87 -13.50
CA LEU A 139 -1.10 -10.72 -13.70
C LEU A 139 -1.51 -12.11 -14.19
N PRO A 140 -0.70 -12.77 -15.04
CA PRO A 140 -0.93 -14.16 -15.41
C PRO A 140 -1.01 -15.08 -14.18
N PRO A 141 -1.89 -16.11 -14.17
CA PRO A 141 -1.93 -17.10 -13.10
C PRO A 141 -0.56 -17.71 -12.82
N GLY A 142 -0.21 -17.90 -11.54
CA GLY A 142 1.10 -18.42 -11.13
C GLY A 142 2.24 -17.40 -11.17
N SER A 143 1.96 -16.11 -11.44
CA SER A 143 2.98 -15.07 -11.42
C SER A 143 3.53 -14.78 -10.02
N LEU A 144 2.72 -14.92 -8.97
CA LEU A 144 3.16 -14.63 -7.60
C LEU A 144 4.16 -15.69 -7.09
N PRO A 145 5.35 -15.29 -6.62
CA PRO A 145 6.28 -16.19 -5.95
C PRO A 145 5.68 -16.78 -4.65
N PRO A 146 6.02 -18.02 -4.28
CA PRO A 146 5.46 -18.67 -3.09
C PRO A 146 5.86 -18.01 -1.76
N ASN A 147 6.91 -17.17 -1.76
CA ASN A 147 7.37 -16.39 -0.61
C ASN A 147 6.94 -14.92 -0.69
N LEU A 148 5.91 -14.58 -1.45
CA LEU A 148 5.34 -13.23 -1.52
C LEU A 148 3.82 -13.26 -1.37
N ASP A 149 3.33 -12.71 -0.27
CA ASP A 149 1.90 -12.51 -0.04
C ASP A 149 1.44 -11.10 -0.40
N ILE A 150 0.28 -11.01 -1.06
CA ILE A 150 -0.40 -9.74 -1.35
C ILE A 150 -1.68 -9.66 -0.52
N VAL A 151 -1.78 -8.59 0.28
CA VAL A 151 -2.99 -8.21 1.01
C VAL A 151 -3.58 -7.01 0.31
N PHE A 152 -4.73 -7.19 -0.37
CA PHE A 152 -5.42 -6.04 -0.95
C PHE A 152 -5.90 -5.11 0.17
N SER A 153 -5.90 -3.80 -0.06
CA SER A 153 -6.27 -2.83 0.97
C SER A 153 -7.35 -1.91 0.46
N PHE A 154 -8.50 -1.90 1.13
CA PHE A 154 -9.61 -1.00 0.81
C PHE A 154 -9.22 0.49 0.99
N GLY A 155 -9.98 1.37 0.35
CA GLY A 155 -9.72 2.81 0.28
C GLY A 155 -9.01 3.25 -1.01
N GLY A 156 -8.97 2.38 -2.03
CA GLY A 156 -8.39 2.61 -3.34
C GLY A 156 -9.43 2.73 -4.46
N ARG A 157 -9.00 3.06 -5.67
CA ARG A 157 -9.89 3.25 -6.83
C ARG A 157 -10.50 1.95 -7.35
N ASP A 158 -9.80 0.84 -7.11
CA ASP A 158 -10.16 -0.49 -7.60
C ASP A 158 -10.79 -1.38 -6.52
N ASP A 159 -11.34 -0.79 -5.44
CA ASP A 159 -12.01 -1.52 -4.35
C ASP A 159 -13.13 -2.44 -4.85
N HIS A 160 -13.80 -2.07 -5.95
CA HIS A 160 -14.84 -2.87 -6.60
C HIS A 160 -14.35 -4.19 -7.19
N ARG A 161 -13.03 -4.34 -7.39
CA ARG A 161 -12.40 -5.57 -7.86
C ARG A 161 -12.03 -6.52 -6.72
N ILE A 162 -12.12 -6.10 -5.45
CA ILE A 162 -11.82 -6.96 -4.30
C ILE A 162 -13.03 -7.86 -4.00
N GLU A 163 -12.81 -9.17 -4.03
CA GLU A 163 -13.82 -10.22 -3.89
C GLU A 163 -13.77 -10.86 -2.50
N PRO A 164 -14.85 -11.52 -2.03
CA PRO A 164 -14.88 -12.15 -0.70
C PRO A 164 -13.81 -13.22 -0.45
N GLY A 165 -13.30 -13.86 -1.51
CA GLY A 165 -12.22 -14.85 -1.42
C GLY A 165 -10.82 -14.26 -1.34
N ASP A 166 -10.68 -12.95 -1.59
CA ASP A 166 -9.39 -12.28 -1.50
C ASP A 166 -8.96 -12.08 -0.05
N ARG A 167 -7.66 -12.14 0.19
CA ARG A 167 -7.06 -11.62 1.41
C ARG A 167 -7.03 -10.09 1.34
N ALA A 168 -7.82 -9.44 2.20
CA ALA A 168 -8.01 -8.00 2.15
C ALA A 168 -8.07 -7.35 3.53
N ALA A 169 -7.43 -6.19 3.64
CA ALA A 169 -7.41 -5.32 4.80
C ALA A 169 -8.33 -4.11 4.64
N ASP A 170 -9.05 -3.75 5.70
CA ASP A 170 -9.79 -2.48 5.81
C ASP A 170 -9.34 -1.71 7.06
N VAL A 171 -9.45 -0.38 6.99
CA VAL A 171 -9.04 0.52 8.06
C VAL A 171 -10.27 1.08 8.75
N PHE A 172 -10.46 0.73 10.01
CA PHE A 172 -11.61 1.10 10.84
C PHE A 172 -11.24 2.22 11.80
N HIS A 173 -12.24 2.95 12.29
CA HIS A 173 -12.01 4.04 13.25
C HIS A 173 -11.29 3.56 14.52
N ASN A 174 -11.68 2.39 15.03
CA ASN A 174 -11.12 1.78 16.24
C ASN A 174 -11.33 0.26 16.21
N ARG A 175 -10.84 -0.45 17.23
CA ARG A 175 -10.97 -1.91 17.35
C ARG A 175 -12.41 -2.38 17.54
N GLN A 176 -13.22 -1.65 18.29
CA GLN A 176 -14.64 -1.99 18.46
C GLN A 176 -15.37 -2.04 17.11
N ALA A 177 -15.04 -1.15 16.17
CA ALA A 177 -15.60 -1.16 14.83
C ALA A 177 -15.08 -2.34 13.97
N ILE A 178 -13.87 -2.85 14.23
CA ILE A 178 -13.34 -4.07 13.60
C ILE A 178 -14.20 -5.26 14.02
N ASP A 179 -14.40 -5.43 15.33
CA ASP A 179 -15.15 -6.53 15.91
C ASP A 179 -16.61 -6.51 15.44
N ALA A 180 -17.25 -5.35 15.47
CA ALA A 180 -18.63 -5.16 15.00
C ALA A 180 -18.80 -5.49 13.50
N ALA A 181 -17.74 -5.33 12.69
CA ALA A 181 -17.76 -5.66 11.27
C ALA A 181 -17.39 -7.13 10.98
N GLY A 182 -17.01 -7.92 12.00
CA GLY A 182 -16.58 -9.31 11.85
C GLY A 182 -15.24 -9.46 11.13
N TYR A 183 -14.36 -8.45 11.24
CA TYR A 183 -13.00 -8.51 10.72
C TYR A 183 -12.03 -9.02 11.80
N PHE A 184 -10.92 -9.62 11.38
CA PHE A 184 -9.89 -10.11 12.29
C PHE A 184 -8.88 -9.00 12.63
N ASP A 185 -8.78 -8.60 13.90
CA ASP A 185 -7.80 -7.58 14.35
C ASP A 185 -6.36 -8.13 14.28
N GLN A 186 -5.51 -7.47 13.48
CA GLN A 186 -4.09 -7.84 13.35
C GLN A 186 -3.17 -7.19 14.41
N ALA A 187 -3.68 -6.35 15.31
CA ALA A 187 -2.84 -5.48 16.14
C ALA A 187 -1.79 -6.19 17.04
N ALA A 188 -1.92 -7.49 17.30
CA ALA A 188 -0.91 -8.25 18.04
C ALA A 188 0.40 -8.47 17.25
N SER A 189 0.32 -8.59 15.92
CA SER A 189 1.47 -8.76 15.02
C SER A 189 1.07 -8.43 13.59
N ASP A 190 1.88 -7.66 12.87
CA ASP A 190 1.62 -7.33 11.45
C ASP A 190 1.62 -8.57 10.55
N LEU A 191 2.24 -9.69 10.98
CA LEU A 191 2.21 -10.96 10.25
C LEU A 191 0.82 -11.58 10.21
N LEU A 192 -0.07 -11.23 11.15
CA LEU A 192 -1.44 -11.72 11.17
C LEU A 192 -2.24 -11.31 9.92
N ALA A 193 -1.80 -10.27 9.21
CA ALA A 193 -2.39 -9.92 7.94
C ALA A 193 -2.20 -10.98 6.85
N VAL A 194 -1.17 -11.82 6.95
CA VAL A 194 -0.87 -12.89 5.99
C VAL A 194 -1.02 -14.29 6.56
N THR A 195 -0.85 -14.47 7.89
CA THR A 195 -1.00 -15.78 8.55
C THR A 195 -2.39 -15.99 9.16
N GLY A 196 -3.11 -14.93 9.49
CA GLY A 196 -4.45 -15.00 10.07
C GLY A 196 -5.57 -15.12 9.02
N PRO A 197 -6.84 -15.05 9.45
CA PRO A 197 -7.99 -14.99 8.55
C PRO A 197 -7.86 -13.93 7.44
N PRO A 198 -8.45 -14.14 6.25
CA PRO A 198 -8.24 -13.28 5.09
C PRO A 198 -8.87 -11.90 5.21
N ARG A 199 -9.86 -11.70 6.10
CA ARG A 199 -10.51 -10.40 6.34
C ARG A 199 -9.82 -9.67 7.48
N VAL A 200 -8.86 -8.81 7.14
CA VAL A 200 -7.96 -8.17 8.09
C VAL A 200 -8.48 -6.80 8.51
N GLY A 201 -8.68 -6.58 9.80
CA GLY A 201 -9.05 -5.30 10.38
C GLY A 201 -7.85 -4.55 10.91
N MET A 202 -7.73 -3.27 10.55
CA MET A 202 -6.71 -2.37 11.07
C MET A 202 -7.37 -1.16 11.73
N ALA A 203 -7.00 -0.85 12.97
CA ALA A 203 -7.43 0.40 13.59
C ALA A 203 -6.66 1.57 12.96
N ALA A 204 -7.35 2.66 12.67
CA ALA A 204 -6.75 3.89 12.18
C ALA A 204 -5.71 4.42 13.18
N ASN A 205 -4.61 4.96 12.66
CA ASN A 205 -3.60 5.61 13.48
C ASN A 205 -4.23 6.75 14.29
N ASN A 206 -3.80 6.90 15.55
CA ASN A 206 -4.33 7.93 16.46
C ASN A 206 -3.85 9.34 16.08
N ILE A 207 -4.40 9.86 14.98
CA ILE A 207 -4.10 11.18 14.42
C ILE A 207 -5.42 11.96 14.43
N PRO A 208 -5.63 12.89 15.40
CA PRO A 208 -6.96 13.44 15.69
C PRO A 208 -7.70 14.04 14.50
N HIS A 209 -7.01 14.80 13.65
CA HIS A 209 -7.63 15.42 12.48
C HIS A 209 -8.02 14.39 11.40
N LEU A 210 -7.26 13.29 11.26
CA LEU A 210 -7.61 12.21 10.33
C LEU A 210 -8.75 11.36 10.89
N LEU A 211 -8.76 11.05 12.19
CA LEU A 211 -9.87 10.34 12.83
C LEU A 211 -11.18 11.13 12.73
N LYS A 212 -11.11 12.46 12.96
CA LYS A 212 -12.26 13.36 12.76
C LYS A 212 -12.76 13.34 11.31
N GLN A 213 -11.84 13.33 10.34
CA GLN A 213 -12.18 13.30 8.92
C GLN A 213 -12.73 11.94 8.47
N GLN A 214 -12.22 10.84 9.03
CA GLN A 214 -12.71 9.49 8.77
C GLN A 214 -14.11 9.27 9.36
N GLY A 215 -14.37 9.82 10.55
CA GLY A 215 -15.61 9.60 11.27
C GLY A 215 -15.78 8.12 11.66
N PRO A 216 -17.03 7.61 11.77
CA PRO A 216 -17.28 6.22 12.19
C PRO A 216 -17.03 5.20 11.07
N HIS A 217 -16.67 5.64 9.87
CA HIS A 217 -16.63 4.80 8.69
C HIS A 217 -15.29 4.11 8.50
N SER A 218 -15.32 2.91 7.91
CA SER A 218 -14.12 2.27 7.40
C SER A 218 -13.66 2.88 6.07
N PHE A 219 -12.43 2.62 5.66
CA PHE A 219 -11.93 3.09 4.37
C PHE A 219 -12.74 2.52 3.20
N ARG A 220 -13.14 1.24 3.27
CA ARG A 220 -14.07 0.63 2.29
C ARG A 220 -15.37 1.40 2.18
N GLN A 221 -15.98 1.77 3.31
CA GLN A 221 -17.25 2.49 3.34
C GLN A 221 -17.12 3.90 2.75
N LEU A 222 -16.05 4.62 3.13
CA LEU A 222 -15.77 5.95 2.60
C LEU A 222 -15.51 5.93 1.10
N GLN A 223 -14.76 4.93 0.62
CA GLN A 223 -14.46 4.77 -0.79
C GLN A 223 -15.72 4.47 -1.60
N ALA A 224 -16.53 3.52 -1.14
CA ALA A 224 -17.80 3.20 -1.78
C ALA A 224 -18.74 4.41 -1.87
N GLU A 225 -18.77 5.26 -0.83
CA GLU A 225 -19.53 6.51 -0.86
C GLU A 225 -18.95 7.51 -1.88
N GLN A 226 -17.63 7.69 -1.91
CA GLN A 226 -16.98 8.56 -2.89
C GLN A 226 -17.26 8.11 -4.33
N ASP A 227 -17.23 6.81 -4.60
CA ASP A 227 -17.49 6.25 -5.93
C ASP A 227 -18.95 6.43 -6.35
N ARG A 228 -19.90 6.21 -5.42
CA ARG A 228 -21.32 6.52 -5.66
C ARG A 228 -21.54 7.99 -6.00
N GLN A 229 -20.93 8.91 -5.26
CA GLN A 229 -21.03 10.34 -5.52
C GLN A 229 -20.44 10.72 -6.88
N HIS A 230 -19.29 10.13 -7.24
CA HIS A 230 -18.66 10.35 -8.53
C HIS A 230 -19.53 9.85 -9.69
N ALA A 231 -20.06 8.63 -9.57
CA ALA A 231 -20.96 8.05 -10.58
C ALA A 231 -22.22 8.92 -10.77
N ALA A 232 -22.85 9.37 -9.68
CA ALA A 232 -24.01 10.26 -9.74
C ALA A 232 -23.71 11.59 -10.43
N ARG A 233 -22.51 12.18 -10.19
CA ARG A 233 -22.07 13.41 -10.88
C ARG A 233 -21.90 13.20 -12.37
N LEU A 234 -21.30 12.08 -12.79
CA LEU A 234 -21.13 11.75 -14.21
C LEU A 234 -22.48 11.56 -14.93
N VAL A 235 -23.44 10.89 -14.29
CA VAL A 235 -24.80 10.72 -14.82
C VAL A 235 -25.46 12.09 -15.03
N ARG A 236 -25.40 12.97 -14.02
CA ARG A 236 -25.96 14.34 -14.12
C ARG A 236 -25.28 15.17 -15.20
N ALA A 237 -23.96 15.09 -15.34
CA ALA A 237 -23.21 15.79 -16.38
C ALA A 237 -23.62 15.34 -17.78
N ARG A 238 -23.76 14.02 -18.01
CA ARG A 238 -24.25 13.45 -19.28
C ARG A 238 -25.68 13.88 -19.60
N GLN A 239 -26.57 13.90 -18.60
CA GLN A 239 -27.95 14.38 -18.78
C GLN A 239 -28.00 15.86 -19.16
N ARG A 240 -27.16 16.70 -18.54
CA ARG A 240 -27.05 18.13 -18.89
C ARG A 240 -26.53 18.32 -20.31
N ALA A 241 -25.47 17.60 -20.69
CA ALA A 241 -24.90 17.68 -22.04
C ALA A 241 -25.91 17.28 -23.12
N ARG A 242 -26.70 16.23 -22.90
CA ARG A 242 -27.79 15.81 -23.80
C ARG A 242 -28.87 16.89 -23.95
N ARG A 243 -29.37 17.43 -22.83
CA ARG A 243 -30.37 18.50 -22.85
C ARG A 243 -29.89 19.74 -23.61
N SER A 244 -28.61 20.11 -23.46
CA SER A 244 -28.02 21.23 -24.19
C SER A 244 -27.89 20.97 -25.70
N ALA A 245 -27.64 19.72 -26.10
CA ALA A 245 -27.58 19.32 -27.50
C ALA A 245 -28.97 19.23 -28.16
N ASP A 246 -30.01 18.84 -27.41
CA ASP A 246 -31.40 18.78 -27.91
C ASP A 246 -32.05 20.17 -28.02
N SER A 247 -31.45 21.19 -27.38
CA SER A 247 -31.91 22.60 -27.39
C SER A 247 -31.14 23.51 -28.36
N ALA A 248 -30.20 22.97 -29.13
CA ALA A 248 -29.38 23.67 -30.12
C ALA A 248 -29.74 23.22 -31.54
#